data_AF-A0A0Q5VRI5-F1
#
_entry.id   AF-A0A0Q5VRI5-F1
#
_cell.length_a   1.000
_cell.length_b   1.000
_cell.length_c   1.000
_cell.angle_alpha   90.00
_cell.angle_beta   90.00
_cell.angle_gamma   90.00
#
_symmetry.space_group_name_H-M   'P 1'
#
loop_
_entity.id
_entity.type
_entity.pdbx_description
1 polymer ?
#
loop_
_entity_poly.entity_id
_entity_poly.type
_entity_poly.pdbx_seq_one_letter_code
_entity_poly.pdbx_strand_id
1 'polypeptide(L)' 'MLPEHVALCQRVYDAARKKRKIAPDSDASNPVAALVLTLYRHGVLDEEELLKRVLKALDEKN' A
#
# COMPACT_ATOMS: atom_id res chain seq x y z
N MET A 1 -13.28 -9.17 5.77
CA MET A 1 -13.01 -7.76 5.42
C MET A 1 -14.27 -7.18 4.84
N LEU A 2 -14.70 -6.00 5.30
CA LEU A 2 -15.82 -5.27 4.70
C LEU A 2 -15.40 -4.71 3.32
N PRO A 3 -16.34 -4.54 2.36
CA PRO A 3 -16.04 -4.02 1.02
C PRO A 3 -15.31 -2.67 1.02
N GLU A 4 -15.63 -1.83 2.00
CA GLU A 4 -15.06 -0.48 2.17
C GLU A 4 -13.56 -0.52 2.48
N HIS A 5 -13.10 -1.55 3.21
CA HIS A 5 -11.70 -1.73 3.55
C HIS A 5 -10.86 -2.15 2.35
N VAL A 6 -11.44 -2.97 1.47
CA VAL A 6 -10.80 -3.40 0.22
C VAL A 6 -10.63 -2.20 -0.70
N ALA A 7 -11.65 -1.35 -0.81
CA ALA A 7 -11.57 -0.13 -1.64
C ALA A 7 -10.46 0.82 -1.16
N LEU A 8 -10.35 1.05 0.15
CA LEU A 8 -9.27 1.86 0.72
C LEU A 8 -7.89 1.27 0.42
N CYS A 9 -7.70 -0.03 0.73
CA CYS A 9 -6.42 -0.71 0.49
C CYS A 9 -6.03 -0.68 -1.00
N GLN A 10 -7.01 -0.85 -1.90
CA GLN A 10 -6.79 -0.80 -3.35
C GLN A 10 -6.34 0.59 -3.80
N ARG A 11 -7.00 1.66 -3.34
CA ARG A 11 -6.60 3.05 -3.68
C ARG A 11 -5.18 3.36 -3.23
N VAL A 12 -4.82 2.96 -2.01
CA VAL A 12 -3.45 3.17 -1.49
C VAL A 12 -2.42 2.35 -2.26
N TYR A 13 -2.75 1.09 -2.59
CA TYR A 13 -1.89 0.24 -3.41
C TYR A 13 -1.64 0.85 -4.79
N ASP A 14 -2.68 1.28 -5.50
CA ASP A 14 -2.55 1.90 -6.82
C ASP A 14 -1.76 3.22 -6.76
N ALA A 15 -1.98 4.03 -5.73
CA ALA A 15 -1.23 5.27 -5.50
C ALA A 15 0.27 5.01 -5.24
N ALA A 16 0.59 4.05 -4.36
CA ALA A 16 1.96 3.66 -4.06
C ALA A 16 2.65 3.09 -5.31
N ARG A 17 1.96 2.23 -6.05
CA ARG A 17 2.44 1.63 -7.29
C ARG A 17 2.74 2.69 -8.35
N LYS A 18 1.81 3.64 -8.56
CA LYS A 18 1.97 4.74 -9.53
C LYS A 18 3.13 5.66 -9.15
N LYS A 19 3.29 5.98 -7.86
CA LYS A 19 4.37 6.85 -7.38
C LYS A 19 5.75 6.21 -7.52
N ARG A 20 5.84 4.89 -7.37
CA ARG A 20 7.08 4.11 -7.57
C ARG A 20 7.28 3.62 -9.01
N LYS A 21 6.34 3.90 -9.92
CA LYS A 21 6.33 3.40 -11.30
C LYS A 21 6.49 1.88 -11.40
N ILE A 22 5.90 1.15 -10.45
CA ILE A 22 5.94 -0.31 -10.42
C ILE A 22 4.87 -0.84 -11.39
N ALA A 23 5.22 -1.81 -12.23
CA ALA A 23 4.24 -2.48 -13.08
C ALA A 23 3.34 -3.39 -12.21
N PRO A 24 2.03 -3.51 -12.50
CA PRO A 24 1.14 -4.40 -11.76
C PRO A 24 1.63 -5.85 -11.75
N ASP A 25 2.16 -6.33 -12.87
CA ASP A 25 2.74 -7.68 -13.05
C ASP A 25 4.19 -7.82 -12.58
N SER A 26 4.77 -6.81 -11.93
CA SER A 26 6.12 -6.93 -11.40
C SER A 26 6.11 -7.58 -10.02
N ASP A 27 7.11 -8.42 -9.73
CA ASP A 27 7.38 -8.93 -8.37
C ASP A 27 7.51 -7.82 -7.31
N ALA A 28 7.88 -6.60 -7.73
CA ALA A 28 7.93 -5.44 -6.86
C ALA A 28 6.54 -4.98 -6.38
N SER A 29 5.44 -5.48 -6.95
CA SER A 29 4.07 -5.15 -6.57
C SER A 29 3.58 -5.96 -5.36
N ASN A 30 4.07 -7.20 -5.20
CA ASN A 30 3.77 -8.07 -4.06
C ASN A 30 4.13 -7.46 -2.68
N PRO A 31 5.33 -6.89 -2.45
CA PRO A 31 5.66 -6.29 -1.16
C PRO A 31 4.83 -5.04 -0.87
N VAL A 32 4.38 -4.29 -1.90
CA VAL A 32 3.50 -3.13 -1.72
C VAL A 32 2.15 -3.56 -1.16
N ALA A 33 1.52 -4.59 -1.74
CA ALA A 33 0.25 -5.12 -1.27
C ALA A 33 0.34 -5.65 0.17
N ALA A 34 1.42 -6.40 0.47
CA ALA A 34 1.67 -6.91 1.81
C ALA A 34 1.82 -5.78 2.85
N LEU A 35 2.54 -4.70 2.52
CA LEU A 35 2.71 -3.54 3.40
C LEU A 35 1.39 -2.81 3.66
N VAL A 36 0.58 -2.58 2.63
CA VAL A 36 -0.74 -1.95 2.75
C VAL A 36 -1.61 -2.75 3.72
N LEU A 37 -1.73 -4.05 3.52
CA LEU A 37 -2.53 -4.93 4.38
C LEU A 37 -2.01 -4.97 5.82
N THR A 38 -0.69 -5.00 6.00
CA THR A 38 -0.05 -5.02 7.31
C THR A 38 -0.35 -3.74 8.08
N LEU A 39 -0.10 -2.58 7.48
CA LEU A 39 -0.34 -1.27 8.11
C LEU A 39 -1.83 -1.03 8.39
N TYR A 40 -2.70 -1.47 7.47
CA TYR A 40 -4.14 -1.43 7.67
C TYR A 40 -4.57 -2.27 8.88
N ARG A 41 -4.04 -3.50 9.02
CA ARG A 41 -4.28 -4.37 10.19
C ARG A 41 -3.74 -3.79 11.50
N HIS A 42 -2.71 -2.96 11.45
CA HIS A 42 -2.19 -2.22 12.61
C HIS A 42 -3.08 -1.03 13.02
N GLY A 43 -4.19 -0.78 12.33
CA GLY A 43 -5.16 0.27 12.68
C GLY A 43 -4.96 1.59 11.93
N VAL A 44 -4.15 1.61 10.88
CA VAL A 44 -4.01 2.79 10.00
C VAL A 44 -5.16 2.78 9.00
N LEU A 45 -6.22 3.52 9.34
CA LEU A 45 -7.44 3.63 8.52
C LEU A 45 -7.47 4.88 7.63
N ASP A 46 -6.58 5.83 7.87
CA ASP A 46 -6.47 7.05 7.08
C ASP A 46 -5.68 6.79 5.78
N GLU A 47 -6.24 7.19 4.64
CA GLU A 47 -5.69 6.90 3.31
C GLU A 47 -4.31 7.54 3.10
N GLU A 48 -4.16 8.80 3.49
CA GLU A 48 -2.93 9.57 3.27
C GLU A 48 -1.81 9.08 4.19
N GLU A 49 -2.13 8.82 5.45
CA GLU A 49 -1.19 8.26 6.42
C GLU A 49 -0.77 6.84 6.04
N LEU A 50 -1.71 6.00 5.57
CA LEU A 50 -1.41 4.65 5.09
C LEU A 50 -0.44 4.73 3.91
N LEU A 51 -0.72 5.58 2.92
CA LEU A 51 0.16 5.77 1.77
C LEU A 51 1.54 6.27 2.18
N LYS A 52 1.63 7.26 3.07
CA LYS A 52 2.89 7.81 3.56
C LYS A 52 3.75 6.75 4.24
N ARG A 53 3.13 5.91 5.10
CA ARG A 53 3.82 4.81 5.78
C ARG A 53 4.26 3.70 4.82
N VAL A 54 3.41 3.34 3.85
CA VAL A 54 3.77 2.37 2.81
C VAL A 54 4.96 2.87 2.01
N LEU A 55 4.94 4.12 1.56
CA LEU A 55 6.05 4.71 0.79
C LEU A 55 7.35 4.77 1.60
N LYS A 56 7.27 5.17 2.87
CA LYS A 56 8.42 5.20 3.78
C LYS A 56 9.00 3.80 3.99
N ALA A 57 8.16 2.80 4.25
CA ALA A 57 8.60 1.42 4.43
C ALA A 57 9.22 0.81 3.16
N LEU A 58 8.79 1.27 1.97
CA LEU A 58 9.41 0.91 0.70
C LEU A 58 10.76 1.61 0.47
N ASP A 59 10.94 2.84 0.97
CA ASP A 59 12.25 3.53 0.92
C ASP A 59 13.28 2.87 1.83
N GLU A 60 12.89 2.47 3.05
CA GLU A 60 13.80 1.85 4.03
C GLU A 60 14.27 0.43 3.61
N LYS A 61 13.66 -0.17 2.58
CA LYS A 61 14.05 -1.48 2.04
C LYS A 61 14.94 -1.42 0.80
N ASN A 62 15.30 -0.23 0.30
CA ASN A 62 16.32 -0.01 -0.73
C ASN A 62 17.67 0.36 -0.10
#